data_AF-A0A1M3LKM1-F1
#
_entry.id   AF-A0A1M3LKM1-F1
#
_cell.length_a   1.000
_cell.length_b   1.000
_cell.length_c   1.000
_cell.angle_alpha   90.00
_cell.angle_beta   90.00
_cell.angle_gamma   90.00
#
_symmetry.space_group_name_H-M   'P 1'
#
loop_
_entity.id
_entity.type
_entity.pdbx_description
1 polymer ?
#
loop_
_entity_poly.entity_id
_entity_poly.type
_entity_poly.pdbx_seq_one_letter_code
_entity_poly.pdbx_strand_id
1 'polypeptide(L)'
;MSAIYSPARPDTAAARAKLDELHMLGLHATDAEPWFVPGRLVEAVRGLGTIERATARIEVGRHGDGSMPVLIQSAALRLAIWDARAQLAGMSGTDVARSLQFTLGPKRDARRASWGWGLLAAVDAMGLATVTVDAPSEHGYRRLRLIERAVEIANGV
;
A
#
# COMPACT_ATOMS: atom_id res chain seq x y z
N MET A 1 19.56 -10.49 -25.23
CA MET A 1 19.26 -11.54 -24.22
C MET A 1 18.86 -10.82 -22.95
N SER A 2 17.60 -10.97 -22.52
CA SER A 2 17.03 -10.21 -21.39
C SER A 2 17.53 -10.75 -20.05
N ALA A 3 17.98 -9.86 -19.17
CA ALA A 3 18.40 -10.21 -17.82
C ALA A 3 17.18 -10.61 -16.99
N ILE A 4 17.22 -11.83 -16.45
CA ILE A 4 16.18 -12.39 -15.58
C ILE A 4 16.24 -11.63 -14.25
N TYR A 5 15.18 -10.89 -13.94
CA TYR A 5 14.99 -10.28 -12.61
C TYR A 5 14.92 -11.40 -11.56
N SER A 6 15.83 -11.36 -10.60
CA SER A 6 15.86 -12.27 -9.47
C SER A 6 15.54 -11.45 -8.21
N PRO A 7 14.36 -11.60 -7.59
CA PRO A 7 14.03 -10.88 -6.38
C PRO A 7 14.98 -11.29 -5.24
N ALA A 8 15.35 -10.31 -4.40
CA ALA A 8 16.18 -10.54 -3.22
C ALA A 8 15.55 -11.63 -2.35
N ARG A 9 16.30 -12.72 -2.13
CA ARG A 9 15.83 -13.87 -1.34
C ARG A 9 15.64 -13.45 0.13
N PRO A 10 14.52 -13.84 0.77
CA PRO A 10 14.17 -13.48 2.14
C PRO A 10 14.97 -14.26 3.22
N ASP A 11 16.16 -14.79 2.89
CA ASP A 11 16.78 -15.88 3.65
C ASP A 11 17.93 -15.45 4.58
N THR A 12 18.18 -14.15 4.78
CA THR A 12 19.16 -13.74 5.77
C THR A 12 18.54 -13.77 7.17
N ALA A 13 19.26 -14.36 8.14
CA ALA A 13 18.81 -14.42 9.53
C ALA A 13 18.50 -13.03 10.12
N ALA A 14 19.18 -11.98 9.62
CA ALA A 14 18.91 -10.59 9.98
C ALA A 14 17.58 -10.06 9.41
N ALA A 15 17.22 -10.42 8.18
CA ALA A 15 15.92 -10.05 7.59
C ALA A 15 14.76 -10.79 8.27
N ARG A 16 14.96 -12.07 8.64
CA ARG A 16 14.01 -12.83 9.45
C ARG A 16 13.85 -12.26 10.86
N ALA A 17 14.94 -11.93 11.54
CA ALA A 17 14.88 -11.29 12.87
C ALA A 17 14.18 -9.92 12.82
N LYS A 18 14.36 -9.14 11.75
CA LYS A 18 13.68 -7.85 11.55
C LYS A 18 12.19 -8.03 11.25
N LEU A 19 11.82 -9.07 10.49
CA LEU A 19 10.43 -9.44 10.24
C LEU A 19 9.74 -9.94 11.52
N ASP A 20 10.43 -10.74 12.34
CA ASP A 20 9.92 -11.22 13.63
C ASP A 20 9.75 -10.08 14.63
N GLU A 21 10.67 -9.10 14.66
CA GLU A 21 10.54 -7.87 15.45
C GLU A 21 9.30 -7.06 15.04
N LEU A 22 9.06 -6.90 13.73
CA LEU A 22 7.88 -6.21 13.19
C LEU A 22 6.58 -7.01 13.42
N HIS A 23 6.66 -8.34 13.40
CA HIS A 23 5.55 -9.24 13.70
C HIS A 23 5.15 -9.19 15.18
N MET A 24 6.13 -9.21 16.09
CA MET A 24 5.90 -9.05 17.54
C MET A 24 5.36 -7.66 17.88
N LEU A 25 5.82 -6.60 17.21
CA LEU A 25 5.24 -5.26 17.33
C LEU A 25 3.80 -5.19 16.81
N GLY A 26 3.46 -5.97 15.78
CA GLY A 26 2.08 -6.14 15.30
C GLY A 26 1.18 -6.90 16.28
N LEU A 27 1.71 -7.92 16.96
CA LEU A 27 1.01 -8.72 17.97
C LEU A 27 0.83 -8.00 19.32
N HIS A 28 1.66 -7.01 19.65
CA HIS A 28 1.42 -6.15 20.82
C HIS A 28 0.45 -5.00 20.53
N ALA A 29 0.13 -4.74 19.25
CA ALA A 29 -0.85 -3.74 18.85
C ALA A 29 -2.31 -4.26 18.88
N THR A 30 -2.55 -5.56 19.08
CA THR A 30 -3.90 -6.13 19.19
C THR A 30 -4.68 -5.72 20.44
N ASP A 31 -3.99 -5.22 21.47
CA ASP A 31 -4.62 -4.70 22.71
C ASP A 31 -4.73 -3.16 22.76
N ALA A 32 -4.30 -2.44 21.70
CA ALA A 32 -4.34 -0.98 21.65
C ALA A 32 -4.77 -0.46 20.26
N GLU A 33 -6.05 -0.06 20.16
CA GLU A 33 -6.73 0.62 19.04
C GLU A 33 -6.64 -0.01 17.62
N PRO A 34 -7.73 -0.65 17.12
CA PRO A 34 -7.73 -1.47 15.90
C PRO A 34 -7.71 -0.71 14.55
N TRP A 35 -7.35 0.57 14.52
CA TRP A 35 -7.71 1.48 13.40
C TRP A 35 -6.56 2.16 12.66
N PHE A 36 -5.29 1.88 12.98
CA PHE A 36 -4.24 2.80 12.57
C PHE A 36 -3.52 2.41 11.27
N VAL A 37 -3.87 3.06 10.16
CA VAL A 37 -2.90 3.32 9.09
C VAL A 37 -1.90 4.32 9.64
N PRO A 38 -0.57 4.06 9.57
CA PRO A 38 0.41 4.98 10.13
C PRO A 38 0.19 6.41 9.61
N GLY A 39 -0.06 7.38 10.50
CA GLY A 39 -0.34 8.77 10.10
C GLY A 39 0.74 9.36 9.19
N ARG A 40 2.01 9.00 9.43
CA ARG A 40 3.15 9.33 8.55
C ARG A 40 2.99 8.81 7.12
N LEU A 41 2.41 7.62 6.94
CA LEU A 41 2.17 7.03 5.63
C LEU A 41 1.05 7.78 4.92
N VAL A 42 -0.02 8.14 5.64
CA VAL A 42 -1.11 8.97 5.12
C VAL A 42 -0.60 10.34 4.69
N GLU A 43 0.26 10.98 5.48
CA GLU A 43 0.85 12.27 5.11
C GLU A 43 1.84 12.14 3.93
N ALA A 44 2.64 11.07 3.86
CA ALA A 44 3.54 10.83 2.74
C ALA A 44 2.77 10.69 1.40
N VAL A 45 1.72 9.86 1.37
CA VAL A 45 0.93 9.68 0.14
C VAL A 45 0.09 10.91 -0.24
N ARG A 46 -0.05 11.91 0.64
CA ARG A 46 -0.63 13.22 0.25
C ARG A 46 0.26 13.94 -0.75
N GLY A 47 1.58 13.77 -0.64
CA GLY A 47 2.56 14.36 -1.55
C GLY A 47 2.57 13.77 -2.96
N LEU A 48 1.81 12.69 -3.22
CA LEU A 48 1.67 12.16 -4.57
C LEU A 48 1.06 13.20 -5.51
N GLY A 49 1.77 13.46 -6.60
CA GLY A 49 1.35 14.32 -7.70
C GLY A 49 0.24 13.70 -8.55
N THR A 50 -0.29 14.50 -9.47
CA THR A 50 -1.42 14.11 -10.32
C THR A 50 -1.10 12.90 -11.21
N ILE A 51 0.10 12.86 -11.80
CA ILE A 51 0.50 11.77 -12.71
C ILE A 51 0.67 10.46 -11.96
N GLU A 52 1.29 10.48 -10.78
CA GLU A 52 1.47 9.29 -9.94
C GLU A 52 0.11 8.68 -9.58
N ARG A 53 -0.86 9.53 -9.19
CA ARG A 53 -2.24 9.09 -8.88
C ARG A 53 -3.00 8.55 -10.10
N ALA A 54 -2.76 9.13 -11.28
CA ALA A 54 -3.43 8.75 -12.52
C ALA A 54 -2.86 7.47 -13.15
N THR A 55 -1.57 7.21 -12.94
CA THR A 55 -0.84 6.05 -13.48
C THR A 55 -0.83 4.85 -12.54
N ALA A 56 -1.36 5.00 -11.33
CA ALA A 56 -1.43 3.94 -10.35
C ALA A 56 -2.08 2.66 -10.90
N ARG A 57 -1.36 1.54 -10.77
CA ARG A 57 -1.80 0.18 -11.09
C ARG A 57 -1.77 -0.67 -9.84
N ILE A 58 -2.74 -1.58 -9.73
CA ILE A 58 -2.95 -2.42 -8.56
C ILE A 58 -3.06 -3.85 -9.06
N GLU A 59 -2.20 -4.72 -8.56
CA GLU A 59 -2.23 -6.15 -8.78
C GLU A 59 -2.52 -6.83 -7.45
N VAL A 60 -3.60 -7.61 -7.38
CA VAL A 60 -3.98 -8.28 -6.12
C VAL A 60 -3.02 -9.44 -5.85
N GLY A 61 -2.47 -9.47 -4.64
CA GLY A 61 -1.53 -10.47 -4.17
C GLY A 61 -2.21 -11.58 -3.37
N ARG A 62 -1.44 -12.23 -2.49
CA ARG A 62 -1.96 -13.30 -1.64
C ARG A 62 -2.84 -12.74 -0.52
N HIS A 63 -3.82 -13.54 -0.09
CA HIS A 63 -4.62 -13.23 1.09
C HIS A 63 -3.75 -13.22 2.35
N GLY A 64 -3.95 -12.22 3.19
CA GLY A 64 -3.23 -12.08 4.45
C GLY A 64 -3.55 -13.20 5.43
N ASP A 65 -2.64 -13.43 6.38
CA ASP A 65 -2.88 -14.32 7.51
C ASP A 65 -3.63 -13.61 8.64
N GLY A 66 -4.09 -14.39 9.62
CA GLY A 66 -4.86 -13.88 10.76
C GLY A 66 -4.09 -12.94 11.71
N SER A 67 -2.79 -12.72 11.51
CA SER A 67 -1.95 -11.87 12.36
C SER A 67 -1.93 -10.39 11.94
N MET A 68 -2.53 -10.07 10.80
CA MET A 68 -2.49 -8.72 10.24
C MET A 68 -3.54 -7.78 10.86
N PRO A 69 -3.33 -6.45 10.85
CA PRO A 69 -4.34 -5.49 11.31
C PRO A 69 -5.64 -5.64 10.51
N VAL A 70 -6.77 -5.76 11.21
CA VAL A 70 -8.12 -6.00 10.65
C VAL A 70 -8.46 -5.02 9.52
N LEU A 71 -8.05 -3.76 9.67
CA LEU A 71 -8.29 -2.72 8.69
C LEU A 71 -7.56 -2.97 7.35
N ILE A 72 -6.30 -3.43 7.42
CA ILE A 72 -5.48 -3.72 6.24
C ILE A 72 -5.98 -5.01 5.57
N GLN A 73 -6.33 -6.02 6.37
CA GLN A 73 -6.99 -7.23 5.88
C GLN A 73 -8.32 -6.88 5.16
N SER A 74 -9.12 -6.00 5.73
CA SER A 74 -10.39 -5.55 5.15
C SER A 74 -10.19 -4.82 3.83
N ALA A 75 -9.13 -4.01 3.71
CA ALA A 75 -8.77 -3.34 2.46
C ALA A 75 -8.34 -4.35 1.39
N ALA A 76 -7.46 -5.29 1.74
CA ALA A 76 -7.01 -6.36 0.84
C ALA A 76 -8.17 -7.24 0.36
N LEU A 77 -9.09 -7.62 1.26
CA LEU A 77 -10.28 -8.40 0.90
C LEU A 77 -11.18 -7.66 -0.09
N ARG A 78 -11.35 -6.34 0.06
CA ARG A 78 -12.12 -5.54 -0.90
C ARG A 78 -11.48 -5.48 -2.27
N LEU A 79 -10.15 -5.32 -2.33
CA LEU A 79 -9.41 -5.40 -3.60
C LEU A 79 -9.62 -6.75 -4.28
N ALA A 80 -9.53 -7.86 -3.52
CA ALA A 80 -9.78 -9.20 -4.03
C ALA A 80 -11.23 -9.39 -4.53
N ILE A 81 -12.23 -8.84 -3.84
CA ILE A 81 -13.63 -8.88 -4.29
C ILE A 81 -13.81 -8.11 -5.60
N TRP A 82 -13.20 -6.92 -5.73
CA TRP A 82 -13.27 -6.14 -6.97
C TRP A 82 -12.54 -6.82 -8.12
N ASP A 83 -11.41 -7.46 -7.86
CA ASP A 83 -10.65 -8.22 -8.85
C ASP A 83 -11.41 -9.47 -9.33
N ALA A 84 -11.96 -10.27 -8.40
CA ALA A 84 -12.78 -11.43 -8.72
C ALA A 84 -14.06 -11.08 -9.52
N ARG A 85 -14.54 -9.84 -9.41
CA ARG A 85 -15.66 -9.30 -10.19
C ARG A 85 -15.24 -8.62 -11.50
N ALA A 86 -13.96 -8.67 -11.85
CA ALA A 86 -13.36 -7.96 -12.98
C ALA A 86 -13.62 -6.43 -12.97
N GLN A 87 -13.90 -5.85 -11.79
CA GLN A 87 -14.14 -4.42 -11.63
C GLN A 87 -12.83 -3.64 -11.52
N LEU A 88 -11.82 -4.22 -10.87
CA LEU A 88 -10.55 -3.55 -10.56
C LEU A 88 -9.83 -3.07 -11.84
N ALA A 89 -9.87 -3.85 -12.92
CA ALA A 89 -9.25 -3.51 -14.20
C ALA A 89 -9.83 -2.23 -14.85
N GLY A 90 -11.10 -1.91 -14.58
CA GLY A 90 -11.76 -0.71 -15.08
C GLY A 90 -11.65 0.51 -14.16
N MET A 91 -11.09 0.36 -12.96
CA MET A 91 -10.98 1.43 -11.98
C MET A 91 -9.63 2.15 -12.09
N SER A 92 -9.64 3.48 -11.98
CA SER A 92 -8.40 4.22 -11.75
C SER A 92 -7.92 3.99 -10.31
N GLY A 93 -6.60 4.08 -10.06
CA GLY A 93 -6.09 3.98 -8.69
C GLY A 93 -6.68 5.04 -7.75
N THR A 94 -7.03 6.22 -8.29
CA THR A 94 -7.74 7.27 -7.55
C THR A 94 -9.15 6.83 -7.13
N ASP A 95 -9.89 6.14 -8.00
CA ASP A 95 -11.22 5.64 -7.66
C ASP A 95 -11.15 4.49 -6.67
N VAL A 96 -10.15 3.61 -6.79
CA VAL A 96 -9.89 2.56 -5.79
C VAL A 96 -9.59 3.18 -4.43
N ALA A 97 -8.67 4.14 -4.36
CA ALA A 97 -8.34 4.87 -3.13
C ALA A 97 -9.58 5.57 -2.54
N ARG A 98 -10.40 6.22 -3.39
CA ARG A 98 -11.63 6.89 -2.93
C ARG A 98 -12.66 5.89 -2.39
N SER A 99 -12.84 4.75 -3.04
CA SER A 99 -13.74 3.69 -2.56
C SER A 99 -13.25 3.12 -1.23
N LEU A 100 -11.95 2.83 -1.09
CA LEU A 100 -11.37 2.38 0.18
C LEU A 100 -11.54 3.44 1.29
N GLN A 101 -11.30 4.72 0.98
CA GLN A 101 -11.56 5.84 1.90
C GLN A 101 -13.02 5.87 2.34
N PHE A 102 -13.95 5.81 1.39
CA PHE A 102 -15.37 5.93 1.68
C PHE A 102 -15.84 4.79 2.59
N THR A 103 -15.32 3.59 2.37
CA THR A 103 -15.86 2.39 3.00
C THR A 103 -15.06 1.92 4.23
N LEU A 104 -13.80 2.32 4.42
CA LEU A 104 -12.98 2.00 5.61
C LEU A 104 -12.48 3.24 6.36
N GLY A 105 -12.48 4.40 5.71
CA GLY A 105 -11.86 5.60 6.25
C GLY A 105 -12.72 6.35 7.26
N PRO A 106 -12.11 7.29 7.99
CA PRO A 106 -12.82 8.14 8.95
C PRO A 106 -13.88 8.98 8.24
N LYS A 107 -15.15 8.87 8.71
CA LYS A 107 -16.32 9.56 8.12
C LYS A 107 -16.24 11.08 8.11
N ARG A 108 -15.41 11.67 8.96
CA ARG A 108 -15.27 13.14 9.15
C ARG A 108 -14.03 13.73 8.51
N ASP A 109 -13.18 12.92 7.88
CA ASP A 109 -11.95 13.44 7.28
C ASP A 109 -12.15 13.74 5.78
N ALA A 110 -12.38 15.01 5.47
CA ALA A 110 -12.58 15.51 4.10
C ALA A 110 -11.28 15.51 3.26
N ARG A 111 -10.17 14.98 3.77
CA ARG A 111 -8.85 14.94 3.12
C ARG A 111 -8.82 13.98 1.90
N ARG A 112 -9.35 14.44 0.75
CA ARG A 112 -9.03 14.03 -0.65
C ARG A 112 -8.57 12.58 -0.90
N ALA A 113 -9.26 11.56 -0.39
CA ALA A 113 -8.89 10.14 -0.52
C ALA A 113 -7.48 9.77 0.00
N SER A 114 -6.83 10.62 0.81
CA SER A 114 -5.44 10.44 1.23
C SER A 114 -5.27 9.21 2.13
N TRP A 115 -6.26 8.95 2.97
CA TRP A 115 -6.24 7.79 3.83
C TRP A 115 -6.55 6.49 3.07
N GLY A 116 -7.37 6.56 2.01
CA GLY A 116 -7.49 5.48 1.02
C GLY A 116 -6.19 5.15 0.28
N TRP A 117 -5.41 6.17 -0.10
CA TRP A 117 -4.04 5.95 -0.62
C TRP A 117 -3.12 5.37 0.45
N GLY A 118 -3.28 5.78 1.71
CA GLY A 118 -2.52 5.23 2.83
C GLY A 118 -2.80 3.74 3.05
N LEU A 119 -4.06 3.32 2.89
CA LEU A 119 -4.43 1.91 2.88
C LEU A 119 -3.77 1.15 1.72
N LEU A 120 -3.79 1.70 0.50
CA LEU A 120 -3.15 1.06 -0.64
C LEU A 120 -1.64 0.89 -0.40
N ALA A 121 -0.97 1.90 0.14
CA ALA A 121 0.44 1.82 0.48
C ALA A 121 0.72 0.82 1.61
N ALA A 122 -0.18 0.69 2.59
CA ALA A 122 -0.06 -0.30 3.67
C ALA A 122 -0.25 -1.74 3.17
N VAL A 123 -1.26 -1.96 2.31
CA VAL A 123 -1.49 -3.25 1.63
C VAL A 123 -0.28 -3.63 0.75
N ASP A 124 0.29 -2.64 0.04
CA ASP A 124 1.51 -2.79 -0.77
C ASP A 124 2.72 -3.18 0.10
N ALA A 125 2.93 -2.47 1.20
CA ALA A 125 4.00 -2.76 2.17
C ALA A 125 3.91 -4.18 2.75
N MET A 126 2.70 -4.68 2.97
CA MET A 126 2.44 -6.02 3.52
C MET A 126 2.42 -7.12 2.45
N GLY A 127 2.61 -6.80 1.17
CA GLY A 127 2.63 -7.77 0.07
C GLY A 127 1.27 -8.42 -0.23
N LEU A 128 0.18 -7.81 0.22
CA LEU A 128 -1.20 -8.27 -0.01
C LEU A 128 -1.73 -7.83 -1.38
N ALA A 129 -1.17 -6.75 -1.90
CA ALA A 129 -1.30 -6.31 -3.27
C ALA A 129 0.04 -5.68 -3.67
N THR A 130 0.29 -5.55 -4.96
CA THR A 130 1.36 -4.70 -5.48
C THR A 130 0.71 -3.45 -6.05
N VAL A 131 1.12 -2.28 -5.57
CA VAL A 131 0.64 -1.01 -6.11
C VAL A 131 1.82 -0.28 -6.72
N THR A 132 1.74 0.05 -8.01
CA THR A 132 2.82 0.76 -8.71
C THR A 132 2.35 2.10 -9.27
N VAL A 133 3.21 3.11 -9.24
CA VAL A 133 2.98 4.45 -9.80
C VAL A 133 4.14 4.85 -10.71
N ASP A 134 3.86 5.71 -11.70
CA ASP A 134 4.93 6.34 -12.49
C ASP A 134 5.32 7.67 -11.81
N ALA A 135 6.49 7.68 -11.17
CA ALA A 135 7.03 8.79 -10.39
C ALA A 135 8.07 9.60 -11.18
N PRO A 136 8.20 10.92 -10.94
CA PRO A 136 9.23 11.74 -11.56
C PRO A 136 10.65 11.23 -11.27
N SER A 137 11.55 11.44 -12.22
CA SER A 137 12.98 11.12 -12.15
C SER A 137 13.77 12.10 -13.01
N GLU A 138 15.11 12.12 -12.88
CA GLU A 138 15.99 12.98 -13.68
C GLU A 138 15.84 12.78 -15.20
N HIS A 139 15.34 11.62 -15.63
CA HIS A 139 15.18 11.27 -17.05
C HIS A 139 13.71 11.12 -17.47
N GLY A 140 12.77 11.72 -16.74
CA GLY A 140 11.33 11.65 -17.03
C GLY A 140 10.58 10.91 -15.93
N TYR A 141 9.94 9.79 -16.24
CA TYR A 141 9.19 9.00 -15.26
C TYR A 141 9.78 7.60 -15.11
N ARG A 142 9.76 7.09 -13.88
CA ARG A 142 10.11 5.70 -13.55
C ARG A 142 8.99 5.04 -12.78
N ARG A 143 8.80 3.74 -13.01
CA ARG A 143 7.83 2.95 -12.25
C ARG A 143 8.41 2.57 -10.90
N LEU A 144 7.65 2.83 -9.84
CA LEU A 144 7.99 2.48 -8.47
C LEU A 144 6.81 1.81 -7.78
N ARG A 145 7.08 1.03 -6.74
CA ARG A 145 6.02 0.64 -5.81
C ARG A 145 5.55 1.86 -5.03
N LEU A 146 4.27 1.86 -4.67
CA LEU A 146 3.65 2.95 -3.92
C LEU A 146 4.32 3.13 -2.56
N ILE A 147 4.67 2.03 -1.88
CA ILE A 147 5.40 2.11 -0.61
C ILE A 147 6.79 2.73 -0.77
N GLU A 148 7.51 2.40 -1.84
CA GLU A 148 8.83 2.98 -2.13
C GLU A 148 8.68 4.49 -2.38
N ARG A 149 7.70 4.88 -3.20
CA ARG A 149 7.46 6.30 -3.47
C ARG A 149 7.01 7.07 -2.23
N ALA A 150 6.20 6.47 -1.36
CA ALA A 150 5.82 7.08 -0.09
C ALA A 150 7.02 7.31 0.82
N VAL A 151 7.99 6.38 0.84
CA VAL A 151 9.24 6.55 1.59
C VAL A 151 10.08 7.69 1.03
N GLU A 152 10.19 7.82 -0.30
CA GLU A 152 10.90 8.95 -0.93
C GLU A 152 10.28 10.29 -0.54
N ILE A 153 8.96 10.44 -0.66
CA ILE A 153 8.25 11.66 -0.27
C ILE A 153 8.46 11.98 1.21
N ALA A 154 8.39 10.98 2.09
CA ALA A 154 8.60 11.17 3.53
C ALA A 154 10.02 11.65 3.86
N ASN A 155 11.01 11.26 3.05
CA ASN A 155 12.40 11.67 3.20
C ASN A 155 12.72 13.00 2.47
N GLY A 156 11.76 13.58 1.76
CA GLY A 156 11.96 14.81 0.99
C GLY A 156 12.73 14.59 -0.32
N VAL A 157 12.63 13.39 -0.91
CA VAL A 157 13.30 12.98 -2.15
C VAL A 157 12.32 12.92 -3.33
#